data_AF-A0A8S2YXX3-F1
#
_entry.id   AF-A0A8S2YXX3-F1
#
_cell.length_a   1.000
_cell.length_b   1.000
_cell.length_c   1.000
_cell.angle_alpha   90.00
_cell.angle_beta   90.00
_cell.angle_gamma   90.00
#
_symmetry.space_group_name_H-M   'P 1'
#
loop_
_entity.id
_entity.type
_entity.pdbx_description
1 polymer ?
#
loop_
_entity_poly.entity_id
_entity_poly.type
_entity_poly.pdbx_seq_one_letter_code
_entity_poly.pdbx_strand_id
1 'polypeptide(L)' 'TLFVSIDSDDEENERVLEFFGLKTSDVPAVRLITLKDEMSKFKPESSEIKSEVLVDFVKAFFDGKL' A
#
# COMPACT_ATOMS: atom_id res chain seq x y z
N THR A 1 3.66 7.21 -12.00
CA THR A 1 3.25 6.40 -10.83
C THR A 1 2.34 5.30 -11.30
N LEU A 2 2.56 4.07 -10.85
CA LEU A 2 1.73 2.91 -11.17
C LEU A 2 0.80 2.62 -10.00
N PHE A 3 -0.47 2.36 -10.27
CA PHE A 3 -1.45 1.89 -9.29
C PHE A 3 -1.82 0.45 -9.62
N VAL A 4 -1.80 -0.41 -8.60
CA VAL A 4 -2.09 -1.84 -8.72
C VAL A 4 -3.14 -2.19 -7.67
N SER A 5 -4.21 -2.86 -8.10
CA SER A 5 -5.19 -3.48 -7.21
C SER A 5 -4.93 -4.98 -7.17
N ILE A 6 -4.97 -5.56 -5.97
CA ILE A 6 -4.78 -6.99 -5.76
C ILE A 6 -6.05 -7.50 -5.07
N ASP A 7 -6.54 -8.64 -5.55
CA ASP A 7 -7.64 -9.34 -4.90
C ASP A 7 -7.10 -10.10 -3.69
N SER A 8 -7.56 -9.73 -2.49
CA SER A 8 -7.13 -10.34 -1.24
C SER A 8 -7.78 -11.68 -0.94
N ASP A 9 -8.86 -12.01 -1.65
CA ASP A 9 -9.61 -13.25 -1.46
C ASP A 9 -9.06 -14.39 -2.34
N ASP A 10 -8.13 -14.06 -3.26
CA ASP A 10 -7.41 -15.02 -4.09
C ASP A 10 -6.18 -15.57 -3.35
N GLU A 11 -6.17 -16.88 -3.12
CA GLU A 11 -5.10 -17.60 -2.42
C GLU A 11 -3.72 -17.42 -3.10
N GLU A 12 -3.67 -17.22 -4.43
CA GLU A 12 -2.41 -16.98 -5.13
C GLU A 12 -1.74 -15.66 -4.71
N ASN A 13 -2.53 -14.71 -4.18
CA ASN A 13 -2.07 -13.41 -3.72
C ASN A 13 -1.64 -13.39 -2.24
N GLU A 14 -1.82 -14.48 -1.48
CA GLU A 14 -1.41 -14.56 -0.07
C GLU A 14 0.06 -14.18 0.12
N ARG A 15 0.93 -14.66 -0.77
CA ARG A 15 2.36 -14.35 -0.72
C ARG A 15 2.65 -12.85 -0.88
N VAL A 16 1.81 -12.13 -1.62
CA VAL A 16 1.95 -10.67 -1.77
C VAL A 16 1.51 -9.97 -0.50
N LEU A 17 0.41 -10.41 0.13
CA LEU A 17 -0.04 -9.88 1.43
C LEU A 17 1.04 -10.08 2.50
N GLU A 18 1.61 -11.28 2.61
CA GLU A 18 2.72 -11.58 3.53
C GLU A 18 3.94 -10.70 3.27
N PHE A 19 4.27 -10.48 1.99
CA PHE A 19 5.35 -9.59 1.61
C PHE A 19 5.12 -8.16 2.11
N PHE A 20 3.87 -7.69 2.15
CA PHE A 20 3.51 -6.38 2.72
C PHE A 20 3.22 -6.42 4.24
N GLY A 21 3.41 -7.57 4.88
CA GLY A 21 3.13 -7.78 6.30
C GLY A 21 1.65 -7.62 6.65
N LEU A 22 0.77 -7.93 5.69
CA LEU A 22 -0.68 -7.89 5.83
C LEU A 22 -1.24 -9.28 6.09
N LYS A 23 -2.27 -9.35 6.93
CA LYS A 23 -3.16 -10.51 7.06
C LYS A 23 -4.45 -10.27 6.27
N THR A 24 -5.21 -11.33 6.03
CA THR A 24 -6.58 -11.24 5.49
C THR A 24 -7.51 -10.43 6.38
N SER A 25 -7.26 -10.36 7.69
CA SER A 25 -8.01 -9.47 8.61
C SER A 25 -7.67 -7.99 8.46
N ASP A 26 -6.56 -7.66 7.81
CA ASP A 26 -6.07 -6.28 7.68
C ASP A 26 -6.53 -5.62 6.37
N VAL A 27 -7.19 -6.37 5.49
CA VAL A 27 -7.76 -5.87 4.24
C VAL A 27 -9.20 -5.39 4.45
N PRO A 28 -9.67 -4.38 3.67
CA PRO A 28 -8.95 -3.71 2.58
C PRO A 28 -7.90 -2.73 3.11
N ALA A 29 -6.72 -2.70 2.46
CA ALA A 29 -5.60 -1.85 2.83
C ALA A 29 -4.87 -1.30 1.62
N VAL A 30 -4.17 -0.17 1.81
CA VAL A 30 -3.29 0.43 0.80
C VAL A 30 -1.85 0.43 1.28
N ARG A 31 -0.93 0.12 0.37
CA ARG A 31 0.52 0.15 0.57
C ARG A 31 1.19 0.83 -0.62
N LEU A 32 2.30 1.51 -0.35
CA LEU A 32 3.19 2.06 -1.37
C LEU A 32 4.55 1.37 -1.26
N ILE A 33 5.15 1.04 -2.40
CA ILE A 33 6.49 0.46 -2.47
C ILE A 33 7.36 1.20 -3.47
N THR A 34 8.63 1.41 -3.10
CA THR A 34 9.68 1.85 -4.01
C THR A 34 10.56 0.66 -4.39
N LEU A 35 10.89 0.52 -5.67
CA LEU A 35 11.71 -0.56 -6.21
C LEU A 35 13.06 -0.05 -6.74
N LYS A 36 13.60 1.03 -6.15
CA LYS A 36 14.91 1.59 -6.52
C LYS A 36 16.03 0.91 -5.69
N ASP A 37 17.01 1.67 -5.21
CA ASP A 37 18.22 1.15 -4.55
C ASP A 37 17.93 0.46 -3.21
N GLU A 38 16.97 1.00 -2.44
CA GLU A 38 16.41 0.34 -1.27
C GLU A 38 14.90 0.15 -1.45
N MET A 39 14.43 -1.07 -1.14
CA MET A 39 13.02 -1.39 -1.16
C MET A 39 12.36 -0.87 0.11
N SER A 40 11.68 0.27 0.01
CA SER A 40 10.95 0.89 1.11
C SER A 40 9.45 0.67 0.94
N LYS A 41 8.78 0.32 2.04
CA LYS A 41 7.33 0.07 2.10
C LYS A 41 6.70 1.10 3.01
N PHE A 42 5.60 1.71 2.57
CA PHE A 42 4.89 2.75 3.30
C PHE A 42 3.42 2.37 3.44
N LYS A 43 2.81 2.81 4.55
CA LYS A 43 1.37 2.68 4.81
C LYS A 43 0.79 4.08 5.06
N PRO A 44 -0.47 4.33 4.68
CA PRO A 44 -1.14 5.59 5.01
C PRO A 44 -1.33 5.71 6.53
N GLU A 45 -1.40 6.94 7.03
CA GLU A 45 -1.72 7.22 8.44
C GLU A 45 -3.16 6.84 8.78
N SER A 46 -4.08 7.05 7.83
CA SER A 46 -5.49 6.69 7.94
C SER A 46 -5.78 5.37 7.21
N SER A 47 -6.64 4.54 7.80
CA SER A 47 -7.17 3.32 7.16
C SER A 47 -8.36 3.59 6.24
N GLU A 48 -8.84 4.84 6.15
CA GLU A 48 -9.94 5.18 5.25
C GLU A 48 -9.53 5.13 3.79
N ILE A 49 -10.25 4.32 2.99
CA ILE A 49 -10.03 4.22 1.54
C ILE A 49 -10.97 5.22 0.84
N LYS A 50 -10.56 6.49 0.87
CA LYS A 50 -11.22 7.60 0.14
C LYS A 50 -10.23 8.26 -0.79
N SER A 51 -10.70 8.83 -1.90
CA SER A 51 -9.85 9.49 -2.89
C SER A 51 -8.95 10.56 -2.29
N GLU A 52 -9.48 11.36 -1.36
CA GLU A 52 -8.73 12.42 -0.66
C GLU A 52 -7.55 11.85 0.13
N VAL A 53 -7.81 10.81 0.96
CA VAL A 53 -6.78 10.15 1.77
C VAL A 53 -5.68 9.54 0.90
N LEU A 54 -6.04 8.91 -0.22
CA LEU A 54 -5.07 8.31 -1.14
C LEU A 54 -4.24 9.37 -1.87
N VAL A 55 -4.86 10.47 -2.30
CA VAL A 55 -4.17 11.58 -2.95
C VAL A 55 -3.17 12.22 -1.98
N ASP A 56 -3.57 12.47 -0.74
CA ASP A 56 -2.70 13.08 0.26
C ASP A 56 -1.56 12.15 0.66
N PHE A 57 -1.82 10.85 0.79
CA PHE A 57 -0.78 9.86 1.06
C PHE A 57 0.28 9.82 -0.06
N VAL A 58 -0.14 9.78 -1.33
CA VAL A 58 0.79 9.78 -2.47
C VAL A 58 1.56 11.09 -2.58
N LYS A 59 0.92 12.24 -2.28
CA LYS A 59 1.61 13.54 -2.25
C LYS A 59 2.67 13.59 -1.14
N ALA A 60 2.33 13.16 0.08
CA ALA A 60 3.27 13.11 1.20
C ALA A 60 4.51 12.28 0.87
N PHE A 61 4.35 11.17 0.13
CA PHE A 61 5.47 10.36 -0.35
C PHE A 61 6.40 11.16 -1.26
N PHE A 62 5.88 11.82 -2.30
CA PHE A 62 6.68 12.59 -3.24
C PHE A 62 7.31 13.84 -2.63
N ASP A 63 6.68 14.40 -1.60
CA ASP A 63 7.21 15.52 -0.81
C ASP A 63 8.32 15.09 0.17
N GLY A 64 8.58 13.79 0.32
CA GLY A 64 9.57 13.26 1.27
C GLY A 64 9.16 13.40 2.74
N LYS A 65 7.85 13.41 3.01
CA LYS A 65 7.26 13.58 4.36
C LYS A 65 6.79 12.26 5.00
N LEU A 66 6.96 11.13 4.31
CA LEU A 66 6.65 9.78 4.80
C LEU A 66 7.86 9.05 5.37
#